data_AF-A0A8B8NNI3-F1
#
_entry.id   AF-A0A8B8NNI3-F1
#
_cell.length_a   1.000
_cell.length_b   1.000
_cell.length_c   1.000
_cell.angle_alpha   90.00
_cell.angle_beta   90.00
_cell.angle_gamma   90.00
#
_symmetry.space_group_name_H-M   'P 1'
#
loop_
_entity.id
_entity.type
_entity.pdbx_description
1 polymer ?
#
loop_
_entity_poly.entity_id
_entity_poly.type
_entity_poly.pdbx_seq_one_letter_code
_entity_poly.pdbx_strand_id
1 'polypeptide(L)'
;MAKPRHSRFPQRKPPSSQLLRAVLLIFGFVVLIFLVLGVFSFPSSSGGSSKANDLSSILRKSAERSGLGRDGDRGEQWVELISWEPRAFVYHNFLSENECKYLIEIAEPHMHKSTVVDSATGKSKDSRVRTSSGTFLKRGRDKIIRDIEKRIADFTFIPAEHGEGLQILHYEVGQKYEPHYDYFVDEYSTKNGGQRIATILISDVEEGGETVFPAAKGNFSAVPWWNELSDCGKEGLSVKPKMGDALLFWSMKPDGVLDESSLHGGCPVIKGNKWSSTKWLRVHEYKI
;
A
#
# COMPACT_ATOMS: atom_id res chain seq x y z
N MET A 1 30.33 -73.61 66.23
CA MET A 1 29.31 -73.61 65.17
C MET A 1 29.97 -73.19 63.85
N ALA A 2 29.65 -73.87 62.76
CA ALA A 2 30.37 -73.82 61.48
C ALA A 2 29.65 -72.97 60.40
N LYS A 3 30.45 -72.58 59.40
CA LYS A 3 30.14 -72.20 57.99
C LYS A 3 29.65 -70.76 57.69
N PRO A 4 29.81 -70.25 56.46
CA PRO A 4 30.37 -70.88 55.24
C PRO A 4 31.47 -70.09 54.48
N ARG A 5 32.24 -70.83 53.66
CA ARG A 5 33.11 -70.32 52.58
C ARG A 5 32.27 -69.95 51.35
N HIS A 6 32.61 -68.85 50.69
CA HIS A 6 32.11 -68.52 49.34
C HIS A 6 33.18 -68.78 48.27
N SER A 7 32.76 -69.48 47.23
CA SER A 7 33.50 -69.83 46.01
C SER A 7 33.48 -68.64 45.04
N ARG A 8 34.63 -68.35 44.41
CA ARG A 8 34.77 -67.42 43.28
C ARG A 8 34.54 -68.17 41.97
N PHE A 9 33.52 -67.79 41.20
CA PHE A 9 33.42 -68.10 39.77
C PHE A 9 34.12 -67.01 38.93
N PRO A 10 34.76 -67.34 37.79
CA PRO A 10 35.47 -66.38 36.96
C PRO A 10 34.52 -65.52 36.11
N GLN A 11 34.85 -64.23 35.98
CA GLN A 11 34.14 -63.25 35.15
C GLN A 11 34.23 -63.60 33.65
N ARG A 12 33.07 -63.66 32.98
CA ARG A 12 32.97 -63.60 31.51
C ARG A 12 33.35 -62.19 31.05
N LYS A 13 34.36 -62.07 30.17
CA LYS A 13 34.78 -60.81 29.55
C LYS A 13 33.66 -60.29 28.61
N PRO A 14 33.32 -58.99 28.63
CA PRO A 14 32.40 -58.41 27.66
C PRO A 14 33.03 -58.41 26.25
N PRO A 15 32.21 -58.36 25.17
CA PRO A 15 32.72 -58.34 23.81
C PRO A 15 33.63 -57.13 23.58
N SER A 16 34.72 -57.40 22.86
CA SER A 16 35.79 -56.49 22.47
C SER A 16 35.26 -55.14 21.95
N SER A 17 35.73 -54.05 22.54
CA SER A 17 35.45 -52.66 22.13
C SER A 17 35.74 -52.38 20.65
N GLN A 18 36.51 -53.25 19.98
CA GLN A 18 36.79 -53.13 18.56
C GLN A 18 35.58 -53.42 17.68
N LEU A 19 34.70 -54.35 18.08
CA LEU A 19 33.49 -54.68 17.32
C LEU A 19 32.50 -53.52 17.34
N LEU A 20 32.33 -52.88 18.51
CA LEU A 20 31.50 -51.69 18.65
C LEU A 20 32.07 -50.50 17.85
N ARG A 21 33.40 -50.31 17.87
CA ARG A 21 34.06 -49.27 17.07
C ARG A 21 33.90 -49.49 15.57
N ALA A 22 34.01 -50.73 15.09
CA ALA A 22 33.81 -51.05 13.68
C ALA A 22 32.37 -50.78 13.23
N VAL A 23 31.38 -51.15 14.04
CA VAL A 23 29.96 -50.87 13.73
C VAL A 23 29.67 -49.36 13.68
N LEU A 24 30.24 -48.57 14.61
CA LEU A 24 30.06 -47.12 14.61
C LEU A 24 30.71 -46.44 13.39
N LEU A 25 31.87 -46.92 12.94
CA LEU A 25 32.54 -46.39 11.76
C LEU A 25 31.75 -46.71 10.48
N ILE A 26 31.24 -47.93 10.34
CA ILE A 26 30.40 -48.32 9.20
C ILE A 26 29.11 -47.51 9.19
N PHE A 27 28.45 -47.34 10.34
CA PHE A 27 27.24 -46.53 10.45
C PHE A 27 27.50 -45.06 10.08
N GLY A 28 28.60 -44.47 10.56
CA GLY A 28 29.00 -43.11 10.20
C GLY A 28 29.25 -42.95 8.69
N PHE A 29 29.89 -43.93 8.05
CA PHE A 29 30.14 -43.90 6.61
C PHE A 29 28.85 -43.98 5.79
N VAL A 30 27.90 -44.82 6.21
CA VAL A 30 26.57 -44.94 5.57
C VAL A 30 25.77 -43.64 5.69
N VAL A 31 25.77 -42.99 6.85
CA VAL A 31 25.11 -41.69 7.03
C VAL A 31 25.73 -40.63 6.11
N LEU A 32 27.05 -40.64 5.95
CA LEU A 32 27.77 -39.69 5.09
C LEU A 32 27.42 -39.90 3.61
N ILE A 33 27.26 -41.15 3.17
CA ILE A 33 26.78 -41.47 1.82
C ILE A 33 25.36 -40.92 1.60
N PHE A 34 24.43 -41.10 2.55
CA PHE A 34 23.07 -40.57 2.39
C PHE A 34 22.99 -39.04 2.44
N LEU A 35 23.91 -38.37 3.14
CA LEU A 35 24.05 -36.90 3.11
C LEU A 35 24.57 -36.41 1.75
N VAL A 36 25.57 -37.09 1.16
CA VAL A 36 26.11 -36.75 -0.16
C VAL A 36 25.09 -37.02 -1.27
N LEU A 37 24.28 -38.07 -1.14
CA LEU A 37 23.20 -38.40 -2.07
C LEU A 37 21.93 -37.54 -1.86
N GLY A 38 21.93 -36.60 -0.91
CA GLY A 38 20.81 -35.68 -0.68
C GLY A 38 19.55 -36.31 -0.07
N VAL A 39 19.65 -37.53 0.47
CA VAL A 39 18.50 -38.27 1.03
C VAL A 39 18.13 -37.75 2.43
N PHE A 40 19.08 -37.16 3.15
CA PHE A 40 18.83 -36.48 4.42
C PHE A 40 19.29 -35.01 4.34
N SER A 41 18.38 -34.08 4.66
CA SER A 41 18.71 -32.67 4.86
C SER A 41 18.71 -32.38 6.36
N PHE A 42 19.80 -31.81 6.89
CA PHE A 42 19.80 -31.32 8.27
C PHE A 42 18.87 -30.11 8.40
N PRO A 43 18.07 -30.01 9.47
CA PRO A 43 17.33 -28.78 9.75
C PRO A 43 18.34 -27.71 10.15
N SER A 44 18.68 -26.82 9.21
CA SER A 44 19.48 -25.64 9.57
C SER A 44 18.60 -24.73 10.44
N SER A 45 18.82 -24.73 11.75
CA SER A 45 18.39 -23.64 12.62
C SER A 45 19.27 -22.42 12.32
N SER A 46 19.01 -21.75 11.20
CA SER A 46 19.56 -20.42 10.98
C SER A 46 18.61 -19.41 11.63
N GLY A 47 19.01 -18.96 12.82
CA GLY A 47 18.46 -17.75 13.41
C GLY A 47 18.61 -16.59 12.42
N GLY A 48 17.50 -15.86 12.25
CA GLY A 48 17.33 -14.59 11.56
C GLY A 48 18.52 -14.04 10.78
N SER A 49 18.71 -14.53 9.56
CA SER A 49 19.35 -13.72 8.52
C SER A 49 18.24 -12.90 7.87
N SER A 50 18.07 -11.65 8.31
CA SER A 50 17.37 -10.65 7.52
C SER A 50 18.07 -10.60 6.17
N LYS A 51 17.37 -10.96 5.09
CA LYS A 51 17.87 -10.72 3.73
C LYS A 51 18.20 -9.23 3.66
N ALA A 52 19.48 -8.90 3.56
CA ALA A 52 19.96 -7.52 3.57
C ALA A 52 19.39 -6.64 2.44
N ASN A 53 18.68 -7.25 1.49
CA ASN A 53 18.04 -6.60 0.34
C ASN A 53 16.50 -6.56 0.43
N ASP A 54 15.90 -7.04 1.52
CA ASP A 54 14.45 -6.97 1.71
C ASP A 54 14.07 -5.73 2.53
N LEU A 55 14.04 -4.58 1.85
CA LEU A 55 13.66 -3.28 2.43
C LEU A 55 12.23 -3.30 2.99
N SER A 56 11.35 -4.18 2.49
CA SER A 56 9.99 -4.31 3.00
C SER A 56 9.97 -4.79 4.46
N SER A 57 10.90 -5.67 4.83
CA SER A 57 11.03 -6.18 6.20
C SER A 57 11.53 -5.13 7.20
N ILE A 58 12.36 -4.19 6.73
CA ILE A 58 12.89 -3.08 7.53
C ILE A 58 11.80 -2.01 7.73
N LEU A 59 11.07 -1.66 6.66
CA LEU A 59 9.94 -0.72 6.71
C LEU A 59 8.82 -1.23 7.62
N ARG A 60 8.46 -2.52 7.51
CA ARG A 60 7.37 -3.11 8.32
C ARG A 60 7.67 -3.12 9.82
N LYS A 61 8.94 -3.33 10.21
CA LYS A 61 9.37 -3.26 11.62
C LYS A 61 9.35 -1.83 12.19
N SER A 62 9.48 -0.80 11.36
CA SER A 62 9.34 0.60 11.77
C SER A 62 7.85 0.96 11.93
N ALA A 63 7.01 0.57 10.97
CA ALA A 63 5.59 0.88 10.94
C ALA A 63 4.80 0.28 12.13
N GLU A 64 5.14 -0.93 12.58
CA GLU A 64 4.51 -1.54 13.78
C GLU A 64 4.81 -0.77 15.08
N ARG A 65 5.80 0.13 15.10
CA ARG A 65 6.15 0.95 16.27
C ARG A 65 5.51 2.33 16.29
N SER A 66 4.96 2.81 15.18
CA SER A 66 4.55 4.20 15.02
C SER A 66 3.04 4.34 14.84
N GLY A 67 2.30 4.15 15.93
CA GLY A 67 0.94 4.67 16.05
C GLY A 67 0.94 6.21 16.00
N LEU A 68 -0.24 6.79 15.73
CA LEU A 68 -0.57 8.22 15.71
C LEU A 68 0.30 9.05 16.68
N GLY A 69 0.80 10.19 16.21
CA GLY A 69 1.51 11.15 17.05
C GLY A 69 0.66 11.56 18.26
N ARG A 70 1.32 11.93 19.38
CA ARG A 70 0.61 12.52 20.52
C ARG A 70 -0.13 13.79 20.07
N ASP A 71 -1.33 14.00 20.59
CA ASP A 71 -2.13 15.23 20.44
C ASP A 71 -2.47 15.68 19.02
N GLY A 72 -2.75 14.73 18.10
CA GLY A 72 -3.23 15.06 16.75
C GLY A 72 -2.14 15.50 15.78
N ASP A 73 -0.87 15.40 16.18
CA ASP A 73 0.27 15.55 15.28
C ASP A 73 0.45 14.31 14.38
N ARG A 74 1.16 14.52 13.26
CA ARG A 74 1.50 13.43 12.33
C ARG A 74 2.40 12.42 13.02
N GLY A 75 2.07 11.13 12.89
CA GLY A 75 2.95 10.03 13.30
C GLY A 75 4.23 9.95 12.45
N GLU A 76 5.05 8.92 12.70
CA GLU A 76 6.25 8.68 11.88
C GLU A 76 5.86 8.51 10.40
N GLN A 77 6.57 9.22 9.54
CA GLN A 77 6.24 9.37 8.14
C GLN A 77 7.11 8.44 7.30
N TRP A 78 6.48 7.60 6.46
CA TRP A 78 7.20 6.66 5.60
C TRP A 78 6.40 6.37 4.32
N VAL A 79 7.10 5.91 3.28
CA VAL A 79 6.52 5.65 1.96
C VAL A 79 6.50 4.15 1.69
N GLU A 80 5.35 3.63 1.27
CA GLU A 80 5.14 2.28 0.81
C GLU A 80 5.05 2.26 -0.73
N LEU A 81 5.83 1.39 -1.38
CA LEU A 81 5.68 1.10 -2.80
C LEU A 81 4.50 0.14 -2.99
N ILE A 82 3.49 0.56 -3.75
CA ILE A 82 2.32 -0.27 -4.05
C ILE A 82 2.47 -0.97 -5.40
N SER A 83 2.88 -0.24 -6.43
CA SER A 83 3.07 -0.79 -7.78
C SER A 83 4.01 0.06 -8.63
N TRP A 84 4.56 -0.56 -9.67
CA TRP A 84 5.28 0.10 -10.75
C TRP A 84 4.43 0.32 -12.01
N GLU A 85 3.33 -0.43 -12.16
CA GLU A 85 2.40 -0.36 -13.30
C GLU A 85 0.94 -0.49 -12.79
N PRO A 86 0.26 0.63 -12.49
CA PRO A 86 0.77 1.99 -12.59
C PRO A 86 1.76 2.28 -11.47
N ARG A 87 2.60 3.30 -11.65
CA ARG A 87 3.45 3.80 -10.55
C ARG A 87 2.55 4.33 -9.45
N ALA A 88 2.54 3.66 -8.30
CA ALA A 88 1.68 3.96 -7.18
C ALA A 88 2.42 3.80 -5.84
N PHE A 89 2.28 4.79 -4.97
CA PHE A 89 2.95 4.87 -3.67
C PHE A 89 1.97 5.38 -2.62
N VAL A 90 2.02 4.84 -1.40
CA VAL A 90 1.30 5.40 -0.26
C VAL A 90 2.30 6.12 0.64
N TYR A 91 2.00 7.37 0.98
CA TYR A 91 2.71 8.10 2.01
C TYR A 91 1.87 8.04 3.30
N HIS A 92 2.35 7.26 4.27
CA HIS A 92 1.67 7.10 5.55
C HIS A 92 1.85 8.31 6.45
N ASN A 93 0.79 8.65 7.20
CA ASN A 93 0.75 9.81 8.11
C ASN A 93 1.08 11.13 7.36
N PHE A 94 0.60 11.25 6.12
CA PHE A 94 0.82 12.41 5.27
C PHE A 94 0.12 13.65 5.82
N LEU A 95 -1.17 13.55 6.15
CA LEU A 95 -1.93 14.56 6.89
C LEU A 95 -2.07 14.18 8.36
N SER A 96 -2.14 15.20 9.21
CA SER A 96 -2.63 15.06 10.58
C SER A 96 -4.14 14.87 10.59
N GLU A 97 -4.65 14.31 11.69
CA GLU A 97 -6.10 14.21 11.92
C GLU A 97 -6.78 15.60 11.94
N ASN A 98 -6.09 16.61 12.48
CA ASN A 98 -6.58 17.99 12.50
C ASN A 98 -6.69 18.57 11.07
N GLU A 99 -5.71 18.31 10.20
CA GLU A 99 -5.79 18.70 8.79
C GLU A 99 -6.93 17.98 8.06
N CYS A 100 -7.15 16.68 8.31
CA CYS A 100 -8.28 15.94 7.75
C CYS A 100 -9.63 16.53 8.17
N LYS A 101 -9.82 16.77 9.47
CA LYS A 101 -11.05 17.38 10.01
C LYS A 101 -11.28 18.78 9.45
N TYR A 102 -10.22 19.58 9.37
CA TYR A 102 -10.28 20.92 8.79
C TYR A 102 -10.78 20.91 7.34
N LEU A 103 -10.26 20.00 6.50
CA LEU A 103 -10.69 19.88 5.11
C LEU A 103 -12.19 19.51 5.00
N ILE A 104 -12.68 18.63 5.86
CA ILE A 104 -14.09 18.24 5.91
C ILE A 104 -14.96 19.43 6.33
N GLU A 105 -14.61 20.11 7.42
CA GLU A 105 -15.37 21.23 8.00
C GLU A 105 -15.58 22.38 7.01
N ILE A 106 -14.54 22.76 6.26
CA ILE A 106 -14.65 23.86 5.28
C ILE A 106 -15.37 23.45 3.98
N ALA A 107 -15.44 22.14 3.70
CA ALA A 107 -16.05 21.61 2.48
C ALA A 107 -17.53 21.29 2.66
N GLU A 108 -17.92 20.74 3.81
CA GLU A 108 -19.27 20.23 4.10
C GLU A 108 -20.41 21.22 3.73
N PRO A 109 -20.34 22.52 4.05
CA PRO A 109 -21.40 23.47 3.70
C PRO A 109 -21.54 23.75 2.20
N HIS A 110 -20.56 23.35 1.39
CA HIS A 110 -20.45 23.66 -0.04
C HIS A 110 -20.59 22.42 -0.92
N MET A 111 -21.04 21.30 -0.37
CA MET A 111 -21.14 20.03 -1.08
C MET A 111 -22.35 20.04 -2.02
N HIS A 112 -22.10 19.70 -3.29
CA HIS A 112 -23.13 19.54 -4.30
C HIS A 112 -22.96 18.18 -5.00
N LYS A 113 -24.01 17.67 -5.65
CA LYS A 113 -23.92 16.41 -6.41
C LYS A 113 -22.77 16.48 -7.42
N SER A 114 -21.91 15.47 -7.42
CA SER A 114 -20.71 15.45 -8.27
C SER A 114 -21.10 15.28 -9.74
N THR A 115 -20.34 15.95 -10.60
CA THR A 115 -20.44 15.81 -12.05
C THR A 115 -19.16 15.19 -12.62
N VAL A 116 -19.22 14.77 -13.88
CA VAL A 116 -18.07 14.31 -14.66
C VAL A 116 -17.86 15.20 -15.88
N VAL A 117 -16.63 15.27 -16.39
CA VAL A 117 -16.32 15.95 -17.66
C VAL A 117 -16.67 15.00 -18.81
N ASP A 118 -17.54 15.45 -19.70
CA ASP A 118 -17.91 14.74 -20.91
C ASP A 118 -16.75 14.79 -21.92
N SER A 119 -16.26 13.62 -22.35
CA SER A 119 -15.07 13.51 -23.20
C SER A 119 -15.25 14.06 -24.62
N ALA A 120 -16.49 14.14 -25.12
CA ALA A 120 -16.77 14.66 -26.45
C ALA A 120 -16.91 16.20 -26.47
N THR A 121 -17.41 16.78 -25.38
CA THR A 121 -17.77 18.20 -25.31
C THR A 121 -16.93 19.02 -24.34
N GLY A 122 -16.16 18.38 -23.45
CA GLY A 122 -15.40 19.02 -22.37
C GLY A 122 -16.27 19.65 -21.29
N LYS A 123 -17.60 19.41 -21.28
CA LYS A 123 -18.55 20.04 -20.35
C LYS A 123 -18.89 19.14 -19.16
N SER A 124 -19.25 19.77 -18.05
CA SER A 124 -19.74 19.11 -16.85
C SER A 124 -21.12 18.47 -17.09
N LYS A 125 -21.29 17.18 -16.73
CA LYS A 125 -22.53 16.41 -16.89
C LYS A 125 -22.89 15.66 -15.61
N ASP A 126 -24.19 15.57 -15.31
CA ASP A 126 -24.69 14.75 -14.20
C ASP A 126 -24.31 13.27 -14.42
N SER A 127 -23.80 12.64 -13.37
CA SER A 127 -23.11 11.37 -13.48
C SER A 127 -23.89 10.23 -12.83
N ARG A 128 -24.14 9.17 -13.61
CA ARG A 128 -24.53 7.86 -13.05
C ARG A 128 -23.31 7.01 -12.67
N VAL A 129 -22.12 7.43 -13.08
CA VAL A 129 -20.86 6.70 -12.90
C VAL A 129 -20.05 7.19 -11.69
N ARG A 130 -20.32 8.41 -11.22
CA ARG A 130 -19.80 9.01 -10.00
C ARG A 130 -20.98 9.52 -9.19
N THR A 131 -21.26 8.89 -8.07
CA THR A 131 -22.49 9.15 -7.29
C THR A 131 -22.25 9.96 -6.01
N SER A 132 -21.04 10.49 -5.82
CA SER A 132 -20.65 11.32 -4.66
C SER A 132 -21.26 12.71 -4.67
N SER A 133 -21.15 13.41 -3.55
CA SER A 133 -21.16 14.88 -3.50
C SER A 133 -19.71 15.42 -3.51
N GLY A 134 -19.51 16.67 -3.91
CA GLY A 134 -18.19 17.26 -4.01
C GLY A 134 -18.16 18.79 -4.08
N THR A 135 -16.99 19.34 -3.78
CA THR A 135 -16.68 20.77 -3.89
C THR A 135 -15.20 20.99 -4.17
N PHE A 136 -14.81 22.21 -4.54
CA PHE A 136 -13.41 22.58 -4.76
C PHE A 136 -12.94 23.64 -3.77
N LEU A 137 -11.81 23.39 -3.13
CA LEU A 137 -11.06 24.38 -2.38
C LEU A 137 -10.01 25.01 -3.29
N LYS A 138 -10.01 26.33 -3.36
CA LYS A 138 -9.06 27.07 -4.21
C LYS A 138 -7.61 26.80 -3.78
N ARG A 139 -6.70 26.73 -4.77
CA ARG A 139 -5.26 26.66 -4.49
C ARG A 139 -4.83 27.85 -3.65
N GLY A 140 -4.01 27.62 -2.64
CA GLY A 140 -3.49 28.67 -1.77
C GLY A 140 -4.53 29.40 -0.91
N ARG A 141 -5.73 28.82 -0.70
CA ARG A 141 -6.86 29.46 0.01
C ARG A 141 -6.47 30.08 1.34
N ASP A 142 -5.73 29.33 2.16
CA ASP A 142 -5.31 29.72 3.50
C ASP A 142 -3.98 29.02 3.85
N LYS A 143 -3.47 29.26 5.06
CA LYS A 143 -2.19 28.71 5.50
C LYS A 143 -2.20 27.17 5.54
N ILE A 144 -3.28 26.54 6.00
CA ILE A 144 -3.35 25.08 6.14
C ILE A 144 -3.33 24.44 4.75
N ILE A 145 -4.15 24.96 3.82
CA ILE A 145 -4.15 24.49 2.43
C ILE A 145 -2.78 24.67 1.78
N ARG A 146 -2.12 25.82 1.97
CA ARG A 146 -0.76 26.06 1.44
C ARG A 146 0.28 25.08 2.01
N ASP A 147 0.19 24.76 3.30
CA ASP A 147 1.12 23.83 3.94
C ASP A 147 0.91 22.39 3.42
N ILE A 148 -0.34 21.98 3.17
CA ILE A 148 -0.68 20.71 2.51
C ILE A 148 -0.15 20.69 1.07
N GLU A 149 -0.39 21.75 0.30
CA GLU A 149 0.05 21.86 -1.10
C GLU A 149 1.57 21.87 -1.22
N LYS A 150 2.27 22.53 -0.30
CA LYS A 150 3.74 22.49 -0.24
C LYS A 150 4.22 21.06 0.03
N ARG A 151 3.57 20.34 0.94
CA ARG A 151 3.92 18.93 1.26
C ARG A 151 3.68 18.00 0.08
N ILE A 152 2.60 18.24 -0.69
CA ILE A 152 2.34 17.53 -1.95
C ILE A 152 3.48 17.82 -2.94
N ALA A 153 3.90 19.08 -3.06
CA ALA A 153 5.01 19.45 -3.94
C ALA A 153 6.33 18.79 -3.51
N ASP A 154 6.62 18.76 -2.21
CA ASP A 154 7.82 18.11 -1.66
C ASP A 154 7.81 16.59 -1.92
N PHE A 155 6.64 15.93 -1.82
CA PHE A 155 6.52 14.48 -2.07
C PHE A 155 6.62 14.12 -3.55
N THR A 156 6.00 14.91 -4.41
CA THR A 156 5.89 14.62 -5.85
C THR A 156 7.02 15.19 -6.69
N PHE A 157 7.80 16.11 -6.11
CA PHE A 157 8.78 16.94 -6.81
C PHE A 157 8.17 17.79 -7.95
N ILE A 158 6.87 18.07 -7.88
CA ILE A 158 6.14 18.92 -8.82
C ILE A 158 5.78 20.23 -8.10
N PRO A 159 6.06 21.42 -8.68
CA PRO A 159 5.74 22.70 -8.02
C PRO A 159 4.25 22.82 -7.67
N ALA A 160 3.94 23.48 -6.55
CA ALA A 160 2.56 23.64 -6.08
C ALA A 160 1.66 24.37 -7.10
N GLU A 161 2.25 25.23 -7.93
CA GLU A 161 1.60 26.01 -8.98
C GLU A 161 1.14 25.15 -10.17
N HIS A 162 1.63 23.91 -10.29
CA HIS A 162 1.12 22.94 -11.25
C HIS A 162 -0.14 22.23 -10.74
N GLY A 163 -0.45 22.35 -9.45
CA GLY A 163 -1.64 21.76 -8.87
C GLY A 163 -2.91 22.54 -9.19
N GLU A 164 -3.98 21.80 -9.52
CA GLU A 164 -5.35 22.32 -9.52
C GLU A 164 -5.83 22.64 -8.08
N GLY A 165 -7.07 23.13 -7.90
CA GLY A 165 -7.66 23.19 -6.56
C GLY A 165 -7.81 21.79 -5.92
N LEU A 166 -7.90 21.72 -4.59
CA LEU A 166 -8.21 20.46 -3.90
C LEU A 166 -9.69 20.14 -4.13
N GLN A 167 -9.98 19.00 -4.75
CA GLN A 167 -11.35 18.51 -4.86
C GLN A 167 -11.68 17.70 -3.60
N ILE A 168 -12.69 18.12 -2.84
CA ILE A 168 -13.21 17.37 -1.69
C ILE A 168 -14.46 16.63 -2.11
N LEU A 169 -14.57 15.39 -1.67
CA LEU A 169 -15.62 14.46 -2.08
C LEU A 169 -16.14 13.70 -0.86
N HIS A 170 -17.43 13.41 -0.89
CA HIS A 170 -18.10 12.61 0.12
C HIS A 170 -18.96 11.55 -0.55
N TYR A 171 -18.77 10.30 -0.11
CA TYR A 171 -19.52 9.14 -0.56
C TYR A 171 -20.26 8.54 0.64
N GLU A 172 -21.57 8.40 0.48
CA GLU A 172 -22.44 7.65 1.38
C GLU A 172 -22.40 6.15 1.05
N VAL A 173 -22.99 5.33 1.92
CA VAL A 173 -23.13 3.89 1.72
C VAL A 173 -23.73 3.58 0.33
N GLY A 174 -23.07 2.69 -0.41
CA GLY A 174 -23.42 2.29 -1.77
C GLY A 174 -22.96 3.25 -2.88
N GLN A 175 -22.55 4.48 -2.55
CA GLN A 175 -21.99 5.39 -3.55
C GLN A 175 -20.58 4.97 -3.95
N LYS A 176 -20.22 5.26 -5.21
CA LYS A 176 -19.00 4.76 -5.85
C LYS A 176 -18.52 5.69 -6.96
N TYR A 177 -17.36 5.37 -7.52
CA TYR A 177 -16.87 5.94 -8.77
C TYR A 177 -16.38 4.80 -9.68
N GLU A 178 -17.05 4.61 -10.82
CA GLU A 178 -16.60 3.67 -11.85
C GLU A 178 -15.14 3.94 -12.30
N PRO A 179 -14.42 2.90 -12.75
CA PRO A 179 -13.07 3.04 -13.27
C PRO A 179 -12.96 4.09 -14.39
N HIS A 180 -11.99 4.99 -14.25
CA HIS A 180 -11.73 6.09 -15.17
C HIS A 180 -10.24 6.47 -15.17
N TYR A 181 -9.89 7.38 -16.08
CA TYR A 181 -8.58 7.99 -16.14
C TYR A 181 -8.67 9.43 -15.66
N ASP A 182 -7.62 9.87 -14.97
CA ASP A 182 -7.48 11.27 -14.57
C ASP A 182 -6.92 12.16 -15.67
N TYR A 183 -6.22 11.58 -16.65
CA TYR A 183 -5.75 12.29 -17.83
C TYR A 183 -6.91 12.66 -18.76
N PHE A 184 -6.71 13.72 -19.53
CA PHE A 184 -7.66 14.17 -20.54
C PHE A 184 -7.43 13.46 -21.87
N VAL A 185 -8.54 13.18 -22.56
CA VAL A 185 -8.54 12.72 -23.96
C VAL A 185 -8.84 13.87 -24.93
N ASP A 186 -9.34 15.00 -24.43
CA ASP A 186 -9.70 16.17 -25.21
C ASP A 186 -8.60 17.27 -25.15
N GLU A 187 -8.47 18.04 -26.23
CA GLU A 187 -7.50 19.13 -26.32
C GLU A 187 -7.90 20.39 -25.52
N TYR A 188 -9.18 20.55 -25.18
CA TYR A 188 -9.65 21.75 -24.50
C TYR A 188 -9.16 21.77 -23.05
N SER A 189 -9.28 20.64 -22.35
CA SER A 189 -8.89 20.48 -20.95
C SER A 189 -7.39 20.60 -20.72
N THR A 190 -6.56 20.37 -21.74
CA THR A 190 -5.10 20.49 -21.66
C THR A 190 -4.60 21.93 -21.86
N LYS A 191 -5.45 22.89 -22.28
CA LYS A 191 -5.02 24.28 -22.52
C LYS A 191 -4.48 25.00 -21.27
N ASN A 192 -4.99 24.65 -20.08
CA ASN A 192 -4.52 25.22 -18.82
C ASN A 192 -3.64 24.20 -18.09
N GLY A 193 -2.32 24.43 -18.06
CA GLY A 193 -1.35 23.56 -17.39
C GLY A 193 -0.97 22.29 -18.16
N GLY A 194 -1.54 22.00 -19.33
CA GLY A 194 -1.23 20.77 -20.07
C GLY A 194 -1.94 19.53 -19.48
N GLN A 195 -1.39 18.35 -19.74
CA GLN A 195 -1.94 17.08 -19.24
C GLN A 195 -1.82 16.95 -17.71
N ARG A 196 -2.70 16.15 -17.09
CA ARG A 196 -2.53 15.68 -15.70
C ARG A 196 -1.50 14.55 -15.67
N ILE A 197 -0.41 14.76 -14.94
CA ILE A 197 0.72 13.82 -14.87
C ILE A 197 0.60 12.86 -13.68
N ALA A 198 0.04 13.34 -12.57
CA ALA A 198 -0.08 12.59 -11.33
C ALA A 198 -1.27 13.07 -10.49
N THR A 199 -1.71 12.18 -9.61
CA THR A 199 -2.81 12.42 -8.69
C THR A 199 -2.39 12.06 -7.28
N ILE A 200 -2.68 12.96 -6.34
CA ILE A 200 -2.70 12.66 -4.91
C ILE A 200 -4.15 12.45 -4.49
N LEU A 201 -4.42 11.33 -3.82
CA LEU A 201 -5.71 11.01 -3.22
C LEU A 201 -5.51 10.71 -1.73
N ILE A 202 -6.20 11.48 -0.89
CA ILE A 202 -6.26 11.26 0.56
C ILE A 202 -7.68 10.85 0.87
N SER A 203 -7.89 9.75 1.58
CA SER A 203 -9.25 9.29 1.86
C SER A 203 -9.34 8.43 3.11
N ASP A 204 -10.51 8.45 3.75
CA ASP A 204 -10.81 7.64 4.92
C ASP A 204 -12.23 7.06 4.82
N VAL A 205 -12.41 5.83 5.30
CA VAL A 205 -13.71 5.14 5.39
C VAL A 205 -13.61 3.96 6.36
N GLU A 206 -14.74 3.56 6.95
CA GLU A 206 -14.79 2.41 7.85
C GLU A 206 -14.71 1.07 7.09
N GLU A 207 -15.50 0.87 6.04
CA GLU A 207 -15.49 -0.36 5.23
C GLU A 207 -15.86 -0.11 3.77
N GLY A 208 -15.23 -0.85 2.85
CA GLY A 208 -15.33 -0.64 1.41
C GLY A 208 -14.56 0.59 0.96
N GLY A 209 -15.03 1.26 -0.10
CA GLY A 209 -14.47 2.54 -0.52
C GLY A 209 -13.03 2.47 -1.04
N GLU A 210 -12.50 1.29 -1.36
CA GLU A 210 -11.13 1.14 -1.85
C GLU A 210 -10.89 1.90 -3.15
N THR A 211 -9.66 2.35 -3.35
CA THR A 211 -9.22 2.80 -4.68
C THR A 211 -8.64 1.60 -5.41
N VAL A 212 -9.35 1.14 -6.45
CA VAL A 212 -9.01 -0.05 -7.23
C VAL A 212 -8.41 0.34 -8.58
N PHE A 213 -7.35 -0.35 -8.99
CA PHE A 213 -6.68 -0.24 -10.28
C PHE A 213 -6.86 -1.56 -11.05
N PRO A 214 -7.97 -1.73 -11.80
CA PRO A 214 -8.28 -2.98 -12.49
C PRO A 214 -7.31 -3.31 -13.64
N ALA A 215 -6.63 -2.31 -14.20
CA ALA A 215 -5.66 -2.50 -15.28
C ALA A 215 -4.21 -2.68 -14.81
N ALA A 216 -3.97 -2.63 -13.50
CA ALA A 216 -2.64 -2.76 -12.92
C ALA A 216 -2.01 -4.12 -13.27
N LYS A 217 -0.68 -4.13 -13.43
CA LYS A 217 0.09 -5.34 -13.69
C LYS A 217 0.73 -5.86 -12.41
N GLY A 218 0.85 -7.18 -12.31
CA GLY A 218 1.49 -7.87 -11.17
C GLY A 218 0.52 -8.75 -10.38
N ASN A 219 1.04 -9.38 -9.32
CA ASN A 219 0.25 -10.23 -8.44
C ASN A 219 -0.39 -9.37 -7.33
N PHE A 220 -1.55 -8.79 -7.62
CA PHE A 220 -2.26 -7.92 -6.67
C PHE A 220 -2.88 -8.66 -5.48
N SER A 221 -3.02 -9.99 -5.53
CA SER A 221 -3.42 -10.79 -4.37
C SER A 221 -2.32 -10.92 -3.30
N ALA A 222 -1.10 -10.44 -3.58
CA ALA A 222 0.01 -10.46 -2.64
C ALA A 222 0.00 -9.31 -1.62
N VAL A 223 -0.93 -8.34 -1.73
CA VAL A 223 -1.01 -7.25 -0.75
C VAL A 223 -1.42 -7.79 0.63
N PRO A 224 -0.81 -7.31 1.74
CA PRO A 224 -1.09 -7.83 3.08
C PRO A 224 -2.57 -7.79 3.50
N TRP A 225 -3.32 -6.83 2.98
CA TRP A 225 -4.73 -6.58 3.30
C TRP A 225 -5.73 -7.27 2.35
N TRP A 226 -5.28 -8.16 1.45
CA TRP A 226 -6.12 -8.78 0.41
C TRP A 226 -7.42 -9.39 0.94
N ASN A 227 -7.33 -10.12 2.06
CA ASN A 227 -8.48 -10.81 2.64
C ASN A 227 -9.52 -9.85 3.25
N GLU A 228 -9.13 -8.61 3.49
CA GLU A 228 -10.00 -7.59 4.07
C GLU A 228 -10.62 -6.66 3.01
N LEU A 229 -10.31 -6.88 1.72
CA LEU A 229 -10.88 -6.13 0.62
C LEU A 229 -12.33 -6.57 0.34
N SER A 230 -13.14 -5.61 -0.08
CA SER A 230 -14.43 -5.85 -0.70
C SER A 230 -14.29 -6.67 -1.99
N ASP A 231 -15.40 -7.22 -2.49
CA ASP A 231 -15.40 -7.94 -3.77
C ASP A 231 -14.93 -7.05 -4.92
N CYS A 232 -15.36 -5.77 -4.93
CA CYS A 232 -14.85 -4.76 -5.86
C CYS A 232 -13.33 -4.54 -5.71
N GLY A 233 -12.83 -4.45 -4.48
CA GLY A 233 -11.40 -4.28 -4.23
C GLY A 233 -10.56 -5.45 -4.74
N LYS A 234 -11.13 -6.65 -4.88
CA LYS A 234 -10.44 -7.83 -5.41
C LYS A 234 -10.41 -7.90 -6.94
N GLU A 235 -11.08 -6.99 -7.64
CA GLU A 235 -11.06 -6.92 -9.11
C GLU A 235 -9.74 -6.36 -9.69
N GLY A 236 -8.84 -5.88 -8.84
CA GLY A 236 -7.53 -5.40 -9.26
C GLY A 236 -6.60 -5.11 -8.08
N LEU A 237 -5.53 -4.36 -8.35
CA LEU A 237 -4.69 -3.80 -7.29
C LEU A 237 -5.49 -2.75 -6.53
N SER A 238 -5.62 -2.89 -5.21
CA SER A 238 -6.44 -1.97 -4.42
C SER A 238 -5.70 -1.41 -3.21
N VAL A 239 -5.94 -0.14 -2.95
CA VAL A 239 -5.47 0.58 -1.77
C VAL A 239 -6.65 0.88 -0.88
N LYS A 240 -6.57 0.44 0.37
CA LYS A 240 -7.59 0.74 1.39
C LYS A 240 -7.48 2.20 1.83
N PRO A 241 -8.60 2.93 1.98
CA PRO A 241 -8.59 4.26 2.57
C PRO A 241 -8.15 4.16 4.03
N LYS A 242 -7.35 5.13 4.47
CA LYS A 242 -6.94 5.28 5.85
C LYS A 242 -6.70 6.76 6.12
N MET A 243 -7.36 7.29 7.14
CA MET A 243 -7.20 8.68 7.56
C MET A 243 -5.73 9.07 7.66
N GLY A 244 -5.40 10.20 7.04
CA GLY A 244 -4.05 10.76 7.06
C GLY A 244 -3.11 10.21 5.98
N ASP A 245 -3.39 9.04 5.39
CA ASP A 245 -2.53 8.47 4.35
C ASP A 245 -2.83 9.11 2.98
N ALA A 246 -1.80 9.28 2.16
CA ALA A 246 -1.92 9.85 0.81
C ALA A 246 -1.45 8.84 -0.24
N LEU A 247 -2.34 8.45 -1.15
CA LEU A 247 -2.01 7.68 -2.34
C LEU A 247 -1.55 8.62 -3.46
N LEU A 248 -0.32 8.44 -3.92
CA LEU A 248 0.21 9.03 -5.15
C LEU A 248 0.18 7.99 -6.26
N PHE A 249 -0.43 8.30 -7.39
CA PHE A 249 -0.28 7.52 -8.62
C PHE A 249 -0.10 8.39 -9.84
N TRP A 250 0.51 7.83 -10.88
CA TRP A 250 0.89 8.55 -12.09
C TRP A 250 -0.01 8.18 -13.26
N SER A 251 -0.54 9.19 -13.95
CA SER A 251 -1.34 9.05 -15.17
C SER A 251 -0.48 8.94 -16.43
N MET A 252 0.83 9.19 -16.29
CA MET A 252 1.81 9.17 -17.38
C MET A 252 3.07 8.41 -16.96
N LYS A 253 3.66 7.73 -17.94
CA LYS A 253 4.98 7.11 -17.85
C LYS A 253 6.09 8.17 -17.87
N PRO A 254 7.31 7.84 -17.43
CA PRO A 254 8.44 8.78 -17.44
C PRO A 254 8.81 9.34 -18.82
N ASP A 255 8.45 8.64 -19.90
CA ASP A 255 8.64 9.07 -21.29
C ASP A 255 7.54 10.03 -21.79
N GLY A 256 6.56 10.36 -20.96
CA GLY A 256 5.45 11.24 -21.28
C GLY A 256 4.26 10.55 -21.97
N VAL A 257 4.30 9.23 -22.15
CA VAL A 257 3.15 8.48 -22.70
C VAL A 257 2.10 8.28 -21.60
N LEU A 258 0.82 8.36 -21.96
CA LEU A 258 -0.28 8.07 -21.04
C LEU A 258 -0.18 6.62 -20.53
N ASP A 259 -0.44 6.42 -19.24
CA ASP A 259 -0.35 5.10 -18.62
C ASP A 259 -1.75 4.47 -18.51
N GLU A 260 -2.09 3.57 -19.42
CA GLU A 260 -3.37 2.83 -19.39
C GLU A 260 -3.52 1.96 -18.13
N SER A 261 -2.42 1.57 -17.47
CA SER A 261 -2.51 0.85 -16.20
C SER A 261 -3.02 1.73 -15.05
N SER A 262 -3.06 3.06 -15.22
CA SER A 262 -3.59 4.03 -14.24
C SER A 262 -5.12 4.14 -14.22
N LEU A 263 -5.82 3.30 -14.98
CA LEU A 263 -7.27 3.15 -14.87
C LEU A 263 -7.62 2.83 -13.42
N HIS A 264 -8.44 3.66 -12.79
CA HIS A 264 -8.75 3.52 -11.37
C HIS A 264 -10.18 3.92 -11.05
N GLY A 265 -10.74 3.32 -10.00
CA GLY A 265 -12.09 3.59 -9.52
C GLY A 265 -12.15 3.66 -8.00
N GLY A 266 -13.27 4.17 -7.49
CA GLY A 266 -13.61 4.11 -6.07
C GLY A 266 -14.68 3.05 -5.86
N CYS A 267 -14.34 1.97 -5.15
CA CYS A 267 -15.28 0.93 -4.78
C CYS A 267 -16.44 1.47 -3.93
N PRO A 268 -17.60 0.80 -3.93
CA PRO A 268 -18.74 1.22 -3.12
C PRO A 268 -18.37 1.29 -1.63
N VAL A 269 -18.87 2.32 -0.94
CA VAL A 269 -18.80 2.36 0.53
C VAL A 269 -19.74 1.30 1.08
N ILE A 270 -19.23 0.43 1.95
CA ILE A 270 -20.02 -0.63 2.60
C ILE A 270 -20.50 -0.14 3.97
N LYS A 271 -19.63 0.54 4.72
CA LYS A 271 -19.93 1.07 6.05
C LYS A 271 -19.27 2.43 6.28
N GLY A 272 -19.98 3.30 7.01
CA GLY A 272 -19.52 4.63 7.36
C GLY A 272 -19.73 5.65 6.22
N ASN A 273 -18.86 6.66 6.18
CA ASN A 273 -18.87 7.73 5.19
C ASN A 273 -17.46 7.91 4.65
N LYS A 274 -17.27 7.80 3.33
CA LYS A 274 -15.96 8.05 2.75
C LYS A 274 -15.80 9.52 2.45
N TRP A 275 -14.83 10.16 3.08
CA TRP A 275 -14.35 11.47 2.67
C TRP A 275 -13.06 11.32 1.90
N SER A 276 -12.88 12.10 0.84
CA SER A 276 -11.61 12.15 0.13
C SER A 276 -11.25 13.53 -0.39
N SER A 277 -9.95 13.79 -0.48
CA SER A 277 -9.36 14.96 -1.10
C SER A 277 -8.47 14.53 -2.26
N THR A 278 -8.76 15.04 -3.45
CA THR A 278 -8.00 14.79 -4.67
C THR A 278 -7.25 16.06 -5.09
N LYS A 279 -5.95 15.92 -5.39
CA LYS A 279 -5.13 16.95 -6.00
C LYS A 279 -4.59 16.43 -7.33
N TRP A 280 -5.01 17.03 -8.42
CA TRP A 280 -4.44 16.77 -9.74
C TRP A 280 -3.26 17.68 -10.01
N LEU A 281 -2.18 17.10 -10.52
CA LEU A 281 -0.94 17.79 -10.85
C LEU A 281 -0.76 17.85 -12.36
N ARG A 282 -0.45 19.03 -12.88
CA ARG A 282 -0.30 19.33 -14.30
C ARG A 282 1.17 19.28 -14.74
N VAL A 283 1.42 19.05 -16.03
CA VAL A 283 2.79 19.09 -16.60
C VAL A 283 3.37 20.51 -16.61
N HIS A 284 2.53 21.53 -16.67
CA HIS A 284 2.89 22.95 -16.60
C HIS A 284 2.10 23.67 -15.52
N GLU A 285 2.48 24.93 -15.25
CA GLU A 285 1.78 25.79 -14.31
C GLU A 285 0.28 25.88 -14.64
N TYR A 286 -0.57 25.58 -13.65
CA TYR A 286 -2.01 25.72 -13.75
C TYR A 286 -2.41 27.13 -13.31
N LYS A 287 -3.03 27.89 -14.21
CA LYS A 287 -3.48 29.26 -13.93
C LYS A 287 -4.83 29.23 -13.21
N ILE A 288 -4.91 29.96 -12.09
CA ILE A 288 -6.10 30.10 -11.23
C ILE A 288 -6.82 31.41 -11.43
#